data_AF-A0A924PX96-F1
#
_entry.id   AF-A0A924PX96-F1
#
_cell.length_a   1.000
_cell.length_b   1.000
_cell.length_c   1.000
_cell.angle_alpha   90.00
_cell.angle_beta   90.00
_cell.angle_gamma   90.00
#
_symmetry.space_group_name_H-M   'P 1'
#
loop_
_entity.id
_entity.type
_entity.pdbx_description
1 polymer ?
#
loop_
_entity_poly.entity_id
_entity_poly.type
_entity_poly.pdbx_seq_one_letter_code
_entity_poly.pdbx_strand_id
1 'polypeptide(L)' 'MTMVFQVRNAALLAKIQVGDKVKFHAEKQDGAIVVTDLQTAP' A
#
# COMPACT_ATOMS: atom_id res chain seq x y z
N MET A 1 4.74 -14.79 -4.64
CA MET A 1 4.13 -14.75 -3.30
C MET A 1 3.28 -13.50 -3.23
N THR A 2 2.00 -13.60 -2.86
CA THR A 2 1.06 -12.48 -2.82
C THR A 2 0.54 -12.32 -1.40
N MET A 3 0.54 -11.10 -0.88
CA MET A 3 0.04 -10.76 0.45
C MET A 3 -1.03 -9.68 0.31
N VAL A 4 -1.99 -9.68 1.24
CA VAL A 4 -3.04 -8.67 1.31
C VAL A 4 -2.65 -7.65 2.39
N PHE A 5 -2.62 -6.38 2.02
CA PHE A 5 -2.37 -5.27 2.95
C PHE A 5 -3.61 -4.38 3.00
N GLN A 6 -3.95 -3.92 4.20
CA GLN A 6 -4.98 -2.88 4.35
C GLN A 6 -4.37 -1.53 4.01
N VAL A 7 -5.16 -0.59 3.53
CA VAL A 7 -4.69 0.76 3.24
C VAL A 7 -5.37 1.71 4.20
N ARG A 8 -4.61 2.51 4.94
CA ARG A 8 -5.17 3.46 5.91
C ARG A 8 -6.07 4.50 5.22
N ASN A 9 -5.71 4.90 4.00
CA ASN A 9 -6.43 5.90 3.24
C ASN A 9 -6.63 5.43 1.80
N ALA A 10 -7.89 5.25 1.37
CA ALA A 10 -8.24 4.84 0.01
C ALA A 10 -7.72 5.82 -1.06
N ALA A 11 -7.52 7.10 -0.73
CA ALA A 11 -6.97 8.09 -1.65
C ALA A 11 -5.53 7.77 -2.10
N LEU A 12 -4.79 6.94 -1.34
CA LEU A 12 -3.47 6.46 -1.75
C LEU A 12 -3.56 5.59 -3.02
N LEU A 13 -4.66 4.86 -3.20
CA LEU A 13 -4.88 4.00 -4.36
C LEU A 13 -5.23 4.78 -5.63
N ALA A 14 -5.71 6.03 -5.52
CA ALA A 14 -6.14 6.82 -6.67
C ALA A 14 -4.99 7.19 -7.62
N LYS A 15 -3.73 7.09 -7.17
CA LYS A 15 -2.53 7.46 -7.94
C LYS A 15 -1.78 6.27 -8.53
N ILE A 16 -2.33 5.06 -8.39
CA ILE A 16 -1.72 3.83 -8.88
C ILE A 16 -2.75 2.99 -9.63
N GLN A 17 -2.28 2.15 -10.53
CA GLN A 17 -3.12 1.17 -11.23
C GLN A 17 -2.55 -0.24 -11.13
N VAL A 18 -3.38 -1.21 -11.49
CA VAL A 18 -2.95 -2.61 -11.54
C VAL A 18 -1.82 -2.75 -12.56
N GLY A 19 -0.70 -3.34 -12.13
CA GLY A 19 0.50 -3.49 -12.94
C GLY A 19 1.59 -2.46 -12.61
N ASP A 20 1.28 -1.39 -11.87
CA ASP A 20 2.29 -0.43 -11.44
C ASP A 20 3.24 -1.06 -10.42
N LYS A 21 4.52 -0.75 -10.60
CA LYS A 21 5.53 -0.98 -9.58
C LYS A 21 5.45 0.17 -8.58
N VAL A 22 5.21 -0.16 -7.31
CA VAL A 22 5.05 0.84 -6.25
C VAL A 22 6.01 0.55 -5.10
N LYS A 23 6.46 1.62 -4.44
CA LYS A 23 7.12 1.55 -3.14
C LYS A 23 6.08 1.95 -2.10
N PHE A 24 5.96 1.16 -1.05
CA PHE A 24 4.99 1.42 0.00
C PHE A 24 5.63 1.24 1.38
N HIS A 25 5.18 2.04 2.33
CA HIS A 25 5.50 1.87 3.74
C HIS A 25 4.29 1.24 4.42
N ALA A 26 4.53 0.18 5.19
CA ALA A 26 3.47 -0.50 5.91
C ALA A 26 3.87 -0.72 7.36
N GLU A 27 2.93 -0.46 8.25
CA GLU A 27 3.10 -0.56 9.69
C GLU A 27 2.17 -1.65 10.23
N LYS A 28 2.61 -2.35 11.27
CA LYS A 28 1.78 -3.33 11.95
C LYS A 28 0.94 -2.60 13.01
N GLN A 29 -0.36 -2.48 12.77
CA GLN A 29 -1.30 -1.85 13.69
C GLN A 29 -2.41 -2.83 14.05
N ASP A 30 -2.66 -3.03 15.34
CA ASP A 30 -3.70 -3.92 15.86
C ASP A 30 -3.63 -5.36 15.32
N GLY A 31 -2.42 -5.83 15.02
CA GLY A 31 -2.18 -7.17 14.47
C GLY A 31 -2.31 -7.27 12.94
N ALA A 32 -2.84 -6.24 12.27
CA ALA A 32 -2.90 -6.14 10.83
C ALA A 32 -1.71 -5.34 10.26
N ILE A 33 -1.36 -5.57 8.99
CA ILE A 33 -0.37 -4.75 8.28
C ILE A 33 -1.11 -3.73 7.43
N VAL A 34 -0.86 -2.45 7.72
CA VAL A 34 -1.56 -1.31 7.13
C VAL A 34 -0.57 -0.43 6.39
N VAL A 35 -0.84 -0.17 5.11
CA VAL A 35 -0.09 0.78 4.28
C VAL A 35 -0.42 2.20 4.72
N THR A 36 0.60 2.91 5.17
CA THR A 36 0.53 4.31 5.60
C THR A 36 1.04 5.26 4.52
N ASP A 37 2.01 4.83 3.71
CA ASP A 37 2.51 5.58 2.54
C ASP A 37 2.60 4.72 1.29
N LEU A 38 2.28 5.33 0.15
CA LEU A 38 2.30 4.68 -1.16
C LEU A 38 2.84 5.65 -2.22
N GLN A 39 3.84 5.21 -2.97
CA GLN A 39 4.50 6.01 -4.01
C GLN A 39 4.79 5.14 -5.25
N THR A 40 4.75 5.74 -6.42
CA THR A 40 5.16 5.08 -7.67
C THR A 40 6.67 4.83 -7.63
N ALA A 41 7.10 3.60 -7.91
CA ALA A 41 8.50 3.26 -8.02
C ALA A 41 8.93 3.33 -9.49
N PRO A 42 10.14 3.83 -9.78
CA PRO A 42 10.74 3.67 -11.10
C PRO A 42 11.12 2.22 -11.41
#